data_AF-A0A3E0HIP0-F1
#
_entry.id   AF-A0A3E0HIP0-F1
#
_cell.length_a   1.000
_cell.length_b   1.000
_cell.length_c   1.000
_cell.angle_alpha   90.00
_cell.angle_beta   90.00
_cell.angle_gamma   90.00
#
_symmetry.space_group_name_H-M   'P 1'
#
loop_
_entity.id
_entity.type
_entity.pdbx_description
1 polymer ?
#
loop_
_entity_poly.entity_id
_entity_poly.type
_entity_poly.pdbx_seq_one_letter_code
_entity_poly.pdbx_strand_id
1 'polypeptide(L)'
;MEAEIVSRATTAATALAGELRLRVDDAVVIHNSNKLALHLLPCGVFARVALVGQEVAALEVELAMQLAGTASPVAALEPRIAPRVYERDGFAVTLWTYYEVVAPDLHFPDAYADVLRRLHTGMRCFGARKVIVAGGSLRAQPPGGS
;
A
#
# COMPACT_ATOMS: atom_id res chain seq x y z
N MET A 1 7.81 6.31 -16.76
CA MET A 1 8.89 5.31 -16.96
C MET A 1 9.08 5.01 -18.44
N GLU A 2 10.29 4.60 -18.82
CA GLU A 2 10.60 4.13 -20.18
C GLU A 2 9.78 2.88 -20.55
N ALA A 3 9.44 2.73 -21.83
CA ALA A 3 8.51 1.69 -22.30
C ALA A 3 8.99 0.27 -21.97
N GLU A 4 10.30 0.01 -22.04
CA GLU A 4 10.88 -1.29 -21.69
C GLU A 4 10.71 -1.62 -20.21
N ILE A 5 10.95 -0.62 -19.34
CA ILE A 5 10.74 -0.76 -17.90
C ILE A 5 9.26 -1.01 -17.59
N VAL A 6 8.35 -0.32 -18.28
CA VAL A 6 6.89 -0.53 -18.12
C VAL A 6 6.49 -1.95 -18.50
N SER A 7 7.00 -2.47 -19.62
CA SER A 7 6.72 -3.85 -20.05
C SER A 7 7.22 -4.88 -19.04
N ARG A 8 8.47 -4.73 -18.56
CA ARG A 8 9.05 -5.59 -17.51
C ARG A 8 8.29 -5.51 -16.19
N ALA A 9 7.94 -4.31 -15.74
CA ALA A 9 7.17 -4.08 -14.53
C ALA A 9 5.78 -4.71 -14.61
N THR A 10 5.12 -4.60 -15.77
CA THR A 10 3.82 -5.23 -16.03
C THR A 10 3.92 -6.75 -15.98
N THR A 11 4.95 -7.32 -16.61
CA THR A 11 5.21 -8.76 -16.58
C THR A 11 5.46 -9.26 -15.16
N ALA A 12 6.29 -8.55 -14.39
CA ALA A 12 6.59 -8.88 -13.00
C ALA A 12 5.33 -8.85 -12.11
N ALA A 13 4.46 -7.84 -12.28
CA ALA A 13 3.21 -7.72 -11.53
C ALA A 13 2.22 -8.84 -11.87
N THR A 14 2.04 -9.17 -13.16
CA THR A 14 1.17 -10.27 -13.60
C THR A 14 1.68 -11.62 -13.12
N ALA A 15 2.99 -11.88 -13.22
CA ALA A 15 3.60 -13.11 -12.72
C ALA A 15 3.41 -13.26 -11.20
N LEU A 16 3.67 -12.19 -10.44
CA LEU A 16 3.45 -12.16 -9.00
C LEU A 16 1.99 -12.44 -8.63
N ALA A 17 1.03 -11.83 -9.32
CA ALA A 17 -0.39 -12.08 -9.07
C ALA A 17 -0.76 -13.56 -9.31
N GLY A 18 -0.22 -14.17 -10.36
CA GLY A 18 -0.37 -15.61 -10.61
C GLY A 18 0.22 -16.50 -9.51
N GLU A 19 1.42 -16.17 -9.02
CA GLU A 19 2.06 -16.86 -7.89
C GLU A 19 1.22 -16.76 -6.60
N LEU A 20 0.58 -15.61 -6.40
CA LEU A 20 -0.36 -15.34 -5.30
C LEU A 20 -1.77 -15.91 -5.53
N ARG A 21 -1.97 -16.72 -6.57
CA ARG A 21 -3.25 -17.36 -6.92
C ARG A 21 -4.38 -16.36 -7.22
N LEU A 22 -4.02 -15.14 -7.63
CA LEU A 22 -4.97 -14.18 -8.19
C LEU A 22 -5.12 -14.48 -9.68
N ARG A 23 -6.35 -14.65 -10.15
CA ARG A 23 -6.63 -14.88 -11.57
C ARG A 23 -6.35 -13.60 -12.36
N VAL A 24 -5.26 -13.59 -13.11
CA VAL A 24 -4.88 -12.47 -13.97
C VAL A 24 -4.64 -12.98 -15.39
N ASP A 25 -5.33 -12.35 -16.33
CA ASP A 25 -5.27 -12.62 -17.76
C ASP A 25 -4.68 -11.41 -18.52
N ASP A 26 -4.88 -10.19 -18.00
CA ASP A 26 -4.40 -8.95 -18.61
C ASP A 26 -4.11 -7.85 -17.57
N ALA A 27 -3.38 -6.81 -17.97
CA ALA A 27 -3.03 -5.66 -17.13
C ALA A 27 -3.14 -4.33 -17.90
N VAL A 28 -3.99 -3.44 -17.39
CA VAL A 28 -4.21 -2.11 -17.98
C VAL A 28 -3.42 -1.05 -17.22
N VAL A 29 -2.65 -0.23 -17.93
CA VAL A 29 -1.93 0.91 -17.33
C VAL A 29 -2.92 2.03 -16.99
N ILE A 30 -3.08 2.30 -15.70
CA ILE A 30 -3.92 3.40 -15.18
C ILE A 30 -3.13 4.70 -15.13
N HIS A 31 -1.88 4.64 -14.67
CA HIS A 31 -1.01 5.80 -14.55
C HIS A 31 0.46 5.39 -14.63
N ASN A 32 1.27 6.18 -15.33
CA ASN A 32 2.69 5.95 -15.51
C ASN A 32 3.46 7.24 -15.27
N SER A 33 3.98 7.41 -14.05
CA SER A 33 4.84 8.54 -13.67
C SER A 33 6.04 8.00 -12.87
N ASN A 34 6.19 8.41 -11.60
CA ASN A 34 7.22 7.93 -10.68
C ASN A 34 6.98 6.49 -10.21
N LYS A 35 5.72 6.03 -10.25
CA LYS A 35 5.32 4.64 -10.01
C LYS A 35 4.38 4.23 -11.14
N LEU A 36 4.49 2.97 -11.57
CA LEU A 36 3.55 2.38 -12.50
C LEU A 36 2.33 1.87 -11.72
N ALA A 37 1.14 2.25 -12.17
CA ALA A 37 -0.13 1.84 -11.60
C ALA A 37 -0.90 1.00 -12.63
N LEU A 38 -1.21 -0.23 -12.27
CA LEU A 38 -1.86 -1.21 -13.14
C LEU A 38 -3.20 -1.65 -12.54
N HIS A 39 -4.18 -1.88 -13.41
CA HIS A 39 -5.38 -2.63 -13.09
C HIS A 39 -5.25 -4.04 -13.67
N LEU A 40 -5.19 -5.04 -12.80
CA LEU A 40 -5.09 -6.45 -13.15
C LEU A 40 -6.48 -7.04 -13.34
N LEU A 41 -6.71 -7.59 -14.53
CA LEU A 41 -7.98 -8.17 -14.94
C LEU A 41 -7.86 -9.69 -15.04
N PRO A 42 -8.90 -10.46 -14.71
CA PRO A 42 -10.21 -10.04 -14.19
C PRO A 42 -10.26 -9.92 -12.65
N CYS A 43 -9.15 -10.11 -11.94
CA CYS A 43 -9.16 -10.16 -10.48
C CYS A 43 -9.56 -8.85 -9.78
N GLY A 44 -9.61 -7.72 -10.49
CA GLY A 44 -10.02 -6.43 -9.93
C GLY A 44 -9.00 -5.85 -8.96
N VAL A 45 -7.71 -6.10 -9.21
CA VAL A 45 -6.61 -5.70 -8.32
C VAL A 45 -5.89 -4.49 -8.90
N PHE A 46 -5.63 -3.49 -8.06
CA PHE A 46 -4.77 -2.37 -8.39
C PHE A 46 -3.35 -2.66 -7.92
N ALA A 47 -2.38 -2.71 -8.84
CA ALA A 47 -0.97 -2.92 -8.51
C ALA A 47 -0.18 -1.61 -8.64
N ARG A 48 0.52 -1.22 -7.58
CA ARG A 48 1.54 -0.15 -7.64
C ARG A 48 2.91 -0.81 -7.72
N VAL A 49 3.64 -0.49 -8.78
CA VAL A 49 4.93 -1.06 -9.12
C VAL A 49 5.98 0.05 -9.17
N ALA A 50 7.09 -0.15 -8.47
CA ALA A 50 8.26 0.74 -8.47
C ALA A 50 9.55 -0.08 -8.55
N LEU A 51 10.66 0.53 -8.93
CA LEU A 51 11.97 -0.11 -8.79
C LEU A 51 12.32 -0.28 -7.30
N VAL A 52 12.93 -1.40 -6.95
CA VAL A 52 13.50 -1.65 -5.61
C VAL A 52 14.47 -0.52 -5.26
N GLY A 53 14.46 -0.08 -4.00
CA GLY A 53 15.26 1.06 -3.53
C GLY A 53 14.65 2.45 -3.77
N GLN A 54 13.52 2.59 -4.48
CA GLN A 54 12.71 3.82 -4.51
C GLN A 54 11.54 3.77 -3.49
N GLU A 55 11.78 3.11 -2.36
CA GLU A 55 10.77 2.53 -1.47
C GLU A 55 10.17 3.54 -0.49
N VAL A 56 9.05 4.14 -0.90
CA VAL A 56 8.01 4.56 0.07
C VAL A 56 6.92 3.49 0.20
N ALA A 57 7.08 2.33 -0.46
CA ALA A 57 6.05 1.29 -0.53
C ALA A 57 5.76 0.63 0.84
N ALA A 58 6.80 0.36 1.64
CA ALA A 58 6.62 -0.22 2.98
C ALA A 58 5.88 0.75 3.91
N LEU A 59 6.24 2.04 3.86
CA LEU A 59 5.55 3.09 4.60
C LEU A 59 4.09 3.27 4.13
N GLU A 60 3.84 3.23 2.82
CA GLU A 60 2.48 3.28 2.25
C GLU A 60 1.61 2.12 2.77
N VAL A 61 2.16 0.89 2.83
CA VAL A 61 1.45 -0.28 3.37
C VAL A 61 1.19 -0.14 4.86
N GLU A 62 2.19 0.25 5.65
CA GLU A 62 2.05 0.44 7.10
C GLU A 62 0.96 1.48 7.42
N LEU A 63 1.02 2.63 6.75
CA LEU A 63 0.02 3.70 6.92
C LEU A 63 -1.38 3.24 6.49
N ALA A 64 -1.49 2.50 5.38
CA ALA A 64 -2.77 1.97 4.93
C ALA A 64 -3.36 0.97 5.93
N MET A 65 -2.54 0.08 6.51
CA MET A 65 -3.00 -0.86 7.54
C MET A 65 -3.45 -0.14 8.80
N GLN A 66 -2.72 0.89 9.23
CA GLN A 66 -3.08 1.73 10.38
C GLN A 66 -4.38 2.49 10.15
N LEU A 67 -4.54 3.10 8.98
CA LEU A 67 -5.73 3.87 8.60
C LEU A 67 -6.93 2.99 8.26
N ALA A 68 -6.74 1.72 7.87
CA ALA A 68 -7.84 0.76 7.70
C ALA A 68 -8.52 0.43 9.04
N GLY A 69 -7.79 0.56 10.16
CA GLY A 69 -8.35 0.46 11.51
C GLY A 69 -9.15 1.69 11.94
N THR A 70 -9.12 2.77 11.16
CA THR A 70 -9.90 3.98 11.40
C THR A 70 -10.99 4.12 10.34
N ALA A 71 -12.04 4.90 10.59
CA ALA A 71 -13.05 5.24 9.57
C ALA A 71 -12.49 6.21 8.50
N SER A 72 -11.20 6.09 8.17
CA SER A 72 -10.48 6.98 7.27
C SER A 72 -10.65 6.53 5.82
N PRO A 73 -10.83 7.49 4.89
CA PRO A 73 -11.04 7.18 3.48
C PRO A 73 -9.68 6.89 2.82
N VAL A 74 -9.20 5.66 2.95
CA VAL A 74 -7.98 5.17 2.28
C VAL A 74 -8.30 3.96 1.41
N ALA A 75 -7.56 3.80 0.32
CA ALA A 75 -7.67 2.60 -0.50
C ALA A 75 -7.26 1.36 0.32
N ALA A 76 -8.10 0.32 0.30
CA ALA A 76 -7.80 -0.92 1.00
C ALA A 76 -6.72 -1.72 0.26
N LEU A 77 -5.85 -2.39 1.03
CA LEU A 77 -4.96 -3.43 0.48
C LEU A 77 -5.79 -4.62 0.00
N GLU A 78 -5.24 -5.40 -0.93
CA GLU A 78 -5.92 -6.58 -1.47
C GLU A 78 -6.17 -7.64 -0.37
N PRO A 79 -7.43 -7.92 0.02
CA PRO A 79 -7.72 -8.76 1.19
C PRO A 79 -7.43 -10.24 1.01
N ARG A 80 -7.31 -10.74 -0.23
CA ARG A 80 -7.04 -12.16 -0.53
C ARG A 80 -5.60 -12.58 -0.24
N ILE A 81 -4.69 -11.63 0.00
CA ILE A 81 -3.25 -11.85 0.13
C ILE A 81 -2.67 -11.09 1.34
N ALA A 82 -1.43 -11.40 1.71
CA ALA A 82 -0.79 -10.75 2.86
C ALA A 82 -0.50 -9.26 2.56
N PRO A 83 -0.90 -8.33 3.45
CA PRO A 83 -0.74 -6.88 3.22
C PRO A 83 0.72 -6.46 3.41
N ARG A 84 1.57 -6.68 2.39
CA ARG A 84 3.00 -6.37 2.40
C ARG A 84 3.50 -5.90 1.05
N VAL A 85 4.73 -5.40 1.03
CA VAL A 85 5.48 -5.20 -0.21
C VAL A 85 5.99 -6.55 -0.69
N TYR A 86 5.83 -6.80 -1.98
CA TYR A 86 6.35 -7.97 -2.66
C TYR A 86 7.45 -7.54 -3.62
N GLU A 87 8.50 -8.34 -3.75
CA GLU A 87 9.57 -8.08 -4.70
C GLU A 87 9.55 -9.13 -5.80
N ARG A 88 9.61 -8.66 -7.06
CA ARG A 88 9.72 -9.53 -8.23
C ARG A 88 10.53 -8.84 -9.32
N ASP A 89 11.56 -9.51 -9.82
CA ASP A 89 12.37 -9.08 -10.97
C ASP A 89 12.97 -7.66 -10.85
N GLY A 90 13.31 -7.24 -9.63
CA GLY A 90 13.83 -5.91 -9.32
C GLY A 90 12.77 -4.83 -9.10
N PHE A 91 11.50 -5.22 -9.02
CA PHE A 91 10.38 -4.33 -8.74
C PHE A 91 9.74 -4.61 -7.38
N ALA A 92 9.47 -3.55 -6.64
CA ALA A 92 8.62 -3.56 -5.46
C ALA A 92 7.15 -3.37 -5.90
N VAL A 93 6.28 -4.31 -5.51
CA VAL A 93 4.87 -4.37 -5.86
C VAL A 93 4.02 -4.33 -4.59
N THR A 94 3.00 -3.48 -4.60
CA THR A 94 1.93 -3.48 -3.59
C THR A 94 0.59 -3.66 -4.28
N LEU A 95 -0.28 -4.49 -3.71
CA LEU A 95 -1.55 -4.89 -4.29
C LEU A 95 -2.70 -4.35 -3.44
N TRP A 96 -3.65 -3.69 -4.11
CA TRP A 96 -4.73 -2.93 -3.51
C TRP A 96 -6.06 -3.34 -4.16
N THR A 97 -7.16 -3.07 -3.46
CA THR A 97 -8.49 -3.16 -4.05
C THR A 97 -8.61 -2.09 -5.14
N TYR A 98 -9.03 -2.48 -6.35
CA TYR A 98 -9.32 -1.51 -7.40
C TYR A 98 -10.66 -0.82 -7.13
N TYR A 99 -10.67 0.51 -7.17
CA TYR A 99 -11.88 1.34 -7.13
C TYR A 99 -12.03 2.01 -8.50
N GLU A 100 -13.21 1.89 -9.07
CA GLU A 100 -13.52 2.50 -10.35
C GLU A 100 -13.43 4.03 -10.23
N VAL A 101 -12.72 4.66 -11.17
CA VAL A 101 -12.60 6.12 -11.18
C VAL A 101 -13.91 6.70 -11.70
N VAL A 102 -14.77 7.13 -10.77
CA VAL A 102 -15.99 7.86 -11.10
C VAL A 102 -15.61 9.32 -11.35
N ALA A 103 -16.12 9.90 -12.45
CA ALA A 103 -15.94 11.33 -12.71
C ALA A 103 -16.40 12.12 -11.47
N PRO A 104 -15.57 13.04 -10.94
CA PRO A 104 -15.92 13.76 -9.74
C PRO A 104 -17.21 14.52 -9.99
N ASP A 105 -18.23 14.20 -9.20
CA ASP A 105 -19.44 14.99 -9.20
C ASP A 105 -19.09 16.35 -8.59
N LEU A 106 -18.88 17.35 -9.46
CA LEU A 106 -18.44 18.70 -9.09
C LEU A 106 -19.42 19.42 -8.15
N HIS A 107 -20.57 18.80 -7.85
CA HIS A 107 -21.65 19.35 -7.05
C HIS A 107 -21.48 19.21 -5.53
N PHE A 108 -20.39 18.61 -5.02
CA PHE A 108 -20.22 18.39 -3.56
C PHE A 108 -18.83 18.77 -3.01
N PRO A 109 -18.39 20.04 -3.12
CA PRO A 109 -17.13 20.49 -2.55
C PRO A 109 -17.04 20.29 -1.03
N ASP A 110 -18.16 20.44 -0.31
CA ASP A 110 -18.22 20.23 1.14
C ASP A 110 -17.97 18.77 1.54
N ALA A 111 -18.51 17.82 0.77
CA ALA A 111 -18.27 16.39 1.00
C ALA A 111 -16.78 16.04 0.82
N TYR A 112 -16.12 16.63 -0.17
CA TYR A 112 -14.69 16.46 -0.38
C TYR A 112 -13.87 17.04 0.77
N ALA A 113 -14.22 18.23 1.25
CA ALA A 113 -13.57 18.85 2.41
C ALA A 113 -13.72 18.00 3.68
N ASP A 114 -14.89 17.41 3.91
CA ASP A 114 -15.13 16.52 5.05
C ASP A 114 -14.33 15.21 4.99
N VAL A 115 -14.21 14.61 3.80
CA VAL A 115 -13.37 13.43 3.56
C VAL A 115 -11.91 13.75 3.86
N LEU A 116 -11.39 14.88 3.38
CA LEU A 116 -10.03 15.33 3.68
C LEU A 116 -9.82 15.59 5.18
N ARG A 117 -10.78 16.23 5.86
CA ARG A 117 -10.71 16.47 7.30
C ARG A 117 -10.63 15.15 8.09
N ARG A 118 -11.45 14.15 7.74
CA ARG A 118 -11.41 12.80 8.35
C ARG A 118 -10.09 12.09 8.10
N LEU A 119 -9.54 12.21 6.88
CA LEU A 119 -8.22 11.67 6.55
C LEU A 119 -7.13 12.33 7.41
N HIS A 120 -7.11 13.66 7.50
CA HIS A 120 -6.15 14.38 8.35
C HIS A 120 -6.26 14.01 9.83
N THR A 121 -7.47 13.84 10.35
CA THR A 121 -7.67 13.37 11.72
C THR A 121 -7.11 11.96 11.92
N GLY A 122 -7.37 11.03 10.99
CA GLY A 122 -6.79 9.69 11.04
C GLY A 122 -5.27 9.72 11.02
N MET A 123 -4.67 10.50 10.12
CA MET A 123 -3.21 10.61 10.02
C MET A 123 -2.56 11.23 11.28
N ARG A 124 -3.25 12.13 11.99
CA ARG A 124 -2.76 12.69 13.26
C ARG A 124 -2.58 11.64 14.34
N CYS A 125 -3.36 10.56 14.32
CA CYS A 125 -3.22 9.46 15.29
C CYS A 125 -1.93 8.66 15.09
N PHE A 126 -1.31 8.74 13.91
CA PHE A 126 -0.11 7.98 13.53
C PHE A 126 1.14 8.86 13.38
N GLY A 127 1.06 10.14 13.79
CA GLY A 127 2.10 11.17 13.61
C GLY A 127 3.35 11.07 14.51
N ALA A 128 3.52 9.99 15.27
CA ALA A 128 4.76 9.74 16.00
C ALA A 128 5.22 8.32 15.73
N ARG A 129 6.38 8.19 15.07
CA ARG A 129 7.17 6.95 15.03
C ARG A 129 7.19 6.32 16.42
N LYS A 130 6.36 5.31 16.67
CA LYS A 130 6.55 4.43 17.81
C LYS A 130 7.56 3.39 17.34
N VAL A 131 8.84 3.77 17.38
CA VAL A 131 9.92 2.80 17.34
C VAL A 131 9.74 1.93 18.57
N ILE A 132 9.08 0.78 18.42
CA ILE A 132 9.18 -0.28 19.41
C ILE A 132 10.56 -0.88 19.21
N VAL A 133 11.56 -0.33 19.89
CA VAL A 133 12.80 -1.07 20.15
C VAL A 133 12.41 -2.18 21.12
N ALA A 134 12.12 -3.36 20.57
CA ALA A 134 12.15 -4.58 21.35
C ALA A 134 13.62 -4.95 21.61
N GLY A 135 14.01 -5.03 22.88
CA GLY A 135 15.25 -5.71 23.27
C GLY A 135 16.07 -4.96 24.31
N GLY A 136 15.84 -5.24 25.59
CA GLY A 136 16.67 -4.76 26.69
C GLY A 136 16.21 -5.26 28.04
N SER A 137 16.57 -6.51 28.34
CA SER A 137 16.30 -7.24 29.59
C SER A 137 16.58 -6.41 30.85
N LEU A 138 15.56 -6.08 31.64
CA LEU A 138 15.75 -5.70 33.04
C LEU A 138 15.83 -6.98 33.88
N ARG A 139 17.05 -7.36 34.26
CA ARG A 139 17.27 -8.22 35.42
C ARG A 139 16.81 -7.48 36.67
N ALA A 140 15.83 -8.04 37.37
CA ALA A 140 15.57 -7.66 38.74
C ALA A 140 16.72 -8.17 39.63
N GLN A 141 17.37 -7.25 40.34
CA GLN A 141 18.31 -7.57 41.41
C GLN A 141 17.55 -7.51 42.74
N PRO A 142 17.59 -8.56 43.59
CA PRO A 142 16.93 -8.50 44.89
C PRO A 142 17.75 -7.62 45.86
N PRO A 143 17.10 -6.91 46.80
CA PRO A 143 17.78 -6.11 47.80
C PRO A 143 18.50 -7.02 48.80
N GLY A 144 19.81 -6.79 48.98
CA GLY A 144 20.59 -7.42 50.04
C GLY A 144 20.15 -6.95 51.42
N GLY A 145 19.82 -7.90 52.28
CA GLY A 145 19.92 -7.82 53.74
C GLY A 145 20.69 -9.07 54.19
N SER A 146 21.59 -9.03 55.18
CA SER A 146 21.78 -8.10 56.29
C SER A 146 23.27 -7.83 56.53
#